data_AF-A0A6M1PLV6-F1
#
_entry.id   AF-A0A6M1PLV6-F1
#
_cell.length_a   1.000
_cell.length_b   1.000
_cell.length_c   1.000
_cell.angle_alpha   90.00
_cell.angle_beta   90.00
_cell.angle_gamma   90.00
#
_symmetry.space_group_name_H-M   'P 1'
#
loop_
_entity.id
_entity.type
_entity.pdbx_description
1 polymer ?
#
loop_
_entity_poly.entity_id
_entity_poly.type
_entity_poly.pdbx_seq_one_letter_code
_entity_poly.pdbx_strand_id
1 'polypeptide(L)'
;MTGILLIAQIVSSYPLSVRIFEEFSRHAEFLKIMFGTNGDLSYANRYKNFLAEQMIDKFSYLQPQDEKMHIPRDYLIAYMSSANFGILMHWLESGMKQTPQQMGRIMAQIINYGPIISSGLREK
;
A
#
# COMPACT_ATOMS: atom_id res chain seq x y z
N MET A 1 -11.98 -24.85 3.20
CA MET A 1 -12.22 -23.77 4.19
C MET A 1 -11.34 -22.51 3.97
N THR A 2 -10.68 -22.36 2.83
CA THR A 2 -9.72 -21.28 2.55
C THR A 2 -10.31 -20.12 1.74
N GLY A 3 -11.40 -20.33 0.98
CA GLY A 3 -11.98 -19.30 0.10
C GLY A 3 -12.68 -18.14 0.82
N ILE A 4 -13.33 -18.38 1.96
CA ILE A 4 -14.11 -17.35 2.68
C ILE A 4 -13.19 -16.35 3.42
N LEU A 5 -12.06 -16.83 3.98
CA LEU A 5 -11.07 -15.95 4.63
C LEU A 5 -10.39 -15.03 3.61
N LEU A 6 -10.10 -15.55 2.42
CA LEU A 6 -9.44 -14.80 1.35
C LEU A 6 -10.34 -13.66 0.83
N ILE A 7 -11.64 -13.92 0.66
CA ILE A 7 -12.62 -12.89 0.29
C ILE A 7 -12.73 -11.83 1.39
N ALA A 8 -12.74 -12.22 2.67
CA ALA A 8 -12.76 -11.27 3.77
C ALA A 8 -11.50 -10.37 3.81
N GLN A 9 -10.31 -10.90 3.48
CA GLN A 9 -9.08 -10.11 3.41
C GLN A 9 -8.99 -9.20 2.18
N ILE A 10 -9.50 -9.65 1.02
CA ILE A 10 -9.62 -8.82 -0.20
C ILE A 10 -10.63 -7.69 0.02
N VAL A 11 -11.80 -8.01 0.58
CA VAL A 11 -12.86 -7.05 0.91
C VAL A 11 -12.44 -6.11 2.05
N SER A 12 -11.56 -6.52 2.97
CA SER A 12 -11.01 -5.63 4.01
C SER A 12 -10.03 -4.57 3.48
N SER A 13 -9.37 -4.85 2.34
CA SER A 13 -8.34 -3.98 1.78
C SER A 13 -8.91 -2.79 0.98
N TYR A 14 -10.11 -2.94 0.41
CA TYR A 14 -10.74 -1.86 -0.38
C TYR A 14 -11.26 -0.68 0.47
N PRO A 15 -12.00 -0.88 1.58
CA PRO A 15 -12.36 0.22 2.46
C PRO A 15 -11.14 0.91 3.08
N LEU A 16 -10.07 0.16 3.35
CA LEU A 16 -8.83 0.73 3.89
C LEU A 16 -8.11 1.60 2.86
N SER A 17 -7.93 1.12 1.61
CA SER A 17 -7.27 1.92 0.58
C SER A 17 -8.03 3.21 0.30
N VAL A 18 -9.37 3.17 0.22
CA VAL A 18 -10.20 4.37 0.07
C VAL A 18 -9.99 5.35 1.22
N ARG A 19 -10.02 4.87 2.48
CA ARG A 19 -9.80 5.72 3.66
C ARG A 19 -8.44 6.42 3.67
N ILE A 20 -7.39 5.75 3.18
CA ILE A 20 -6.06 6.37 3.04
C ILE A 20 -6.14 7.58 2.09
N PHE A 21 -6.77 7.42 0.92
CA PHE A 21 -6.92 8.53 -0.02
C PHE A 21 -7.84 9.64 0.51
N GLU A 22 -8.89 9.30 1.27
CA GLU A 22 -9.76 10.30 1.92
C GLU A 22 -8.98 11.13 2.95
N GLU A 23 -8.13 10.49 3.75
CA GLU A 23 -7.27 11.17 4.73
C GLU A 23 -6.24 12.06 4.04
N PHE A 24 -5.59 11.54 3.00
CA PHE A 24 -4.63 12.32 2.20
C PHE A 24 -5.30 13.52 1.54
N SER A 25 -6.52 13.36 1.04
CA SER A 25 -7.28 14.47 0.46
C SER A 25 -7.56 15.57 1.49
N ARG A 26 -7.90 15.19 2.72
CA ARG A 26 -8.21 16.13 3.81
C ARG A 26 -7.01 16.99 4.19
N HIS A 27 -5.80 16.43 4.06
CA HIS A 27 -4.54 17.07 4.43
C HIS A 27 -3.65 17.41 3.21
N ALA A 28 -4.23 17.49 2.01
CA ALA A 28 -3.47 17.52 0.76
C ALA A 28 -2.49 18.70 0.65
N GLU A 29 -2.88 19.90 1.12
CA GLU A 29 -2.00 21.08 1.08
C GLU A 29 -0.73 20.86 1.92
N PHE A 30 -0.91 20.44 3.17
CA PHE A 30 0.20 20.11 4.07
C PHE A 30 1.08 19.00 3.50
N LEU A 31 0.47 17.90 3.03
CA LEU A 31 1.21 16.75 2.51
C LEU A 31 1.98 17.08 1.24
N LYS A 32 1.44 17.93 0.36
CA LYS A 32 2.18 18.43 -0.83
C LYS A 32 3.41 19.24 -0.44
N ILE A 33 3.32 20.06 0.61
CA ILE A 33 4.47 20.83 1.12
C ILE A 33 5.50 19.86 1.72
N MET A 34 5.06 18.95 2.59
CA MET A 34 5.98 18.04 3.31
C MET A 34 6.68 17.04 2.40
N PHE A 35 6.02 16.58 1.33
CA PHE A 35 6.55 15.56 0.44
C PHE A 35 7.03 16.10 -0.93
N GLY A 36 6.84 17.38 -1.22
CA GLY A 36 7.26 17.99 -2.48
C GLY A 36 8.78 18.15 -2.61
N THR A 37 9.24 18.73 -3.72
CA THR A 37 10.68 18.90 -4.04
C THR A 37 11.50 19.61 -2.97
N ASN A 38 10.88 20.53 -2.22
CA ASN A 38 11.50 21.26 -1.10
C ASN A 38 11.00 20.78 0.27
N GLY A 39 10.33 19.62 0.28
CA GLY A 39 9.79 19.01 1.49
C GLY A 39 10.85 18.38 2.37
N ASP A 40 10.40 17.78 3.46
CA ASP A 40 11.27 17.12 4.41
C ASP A 40 11.47 15.64 4.01
N LEU A 41 12.64 15.34 3.47
CA LEU A 41 13.02 13.97 3.10
C LEU A 41 12.96 13.01 4.30
N SER A 42 13.22 13.49 5.51
CA SER A 42 13.11 12.68 6.73
C SER A 42 11.64 12.31 7.00
N TYR A 43 10.69 13.20 6.71
CA TYR A 43 9.27 12.93 6.83
C TYR A 43 8.80 11.88 5.82
N ALA A 44 9.24 11.99 4.56
CA ALA A 44 8.97 10.98 3.53
C ALA A 44 9.54 9.59 3.92
N ASN A 45 10.76 9.54 4.45
CA ASN A 45 11.37 8.30 4.91
C ASN A 45 10.64 7.71 6.12
N ARG A 46 10.26 8.53 7.10
CA ARG A 46 9.44 8.10 8.24
C ARG A 46 8.11 7.50 7.80
N TYR A 47 7.45 8.11 6.82
CA TYR A 47 6.19 7.57 6.29
C TYR A 47 6.38 6.22 5.58
N LYS A 48 7.41 6.07 4.75
CA LYS A 48 7.74 4.78 4.12
C LYS A 48 8.07 3.69 5.16
N ASN A 49 8.83 4.03 6.20
CA ASN A 49 9.14 3.10 7.29
C ASN A 49 7.88 2.67 8.04
N PHE A 50 6.99 3.62 8.35
CA PHE A 50 5.69 3.32 8.92
C PHE A 50 4.89 2.34 8.04
N LEU A 51 4.82 2.58 6.72
CA LEU A 51 4.15 1.64 5.80
C LEU A 51 4.81 0.26 5.82
N ALA A 52 6.15 0.20 5.86
CA ALA A 52 6.89 -1.06 5.90
C ALA A 52 6.59 -1.83 7.19
N GLU A 53 6.60 -1.18 8.35
CA GLU A 53 6.26 -1.78 9.65
C GLU A 53 4.86 -2.39 9.65
N GLN A 54 3.86 -1.67 9.13
CA GLN A 54 2.49 -2.20 9.01
C GLN A 54 2.40 -3.44 8.11
N MET A 55 3.29 -3.55 7.12
CA MET A 55 3.36 -4.71 6.23
C MET A 55 4.09 -5.90 6.86
N ILE A 56 5.10 -5.67 7.71
CA ILE A 56 5.83 -6.73 8.42
C ILE A 56 4.85 -7.58 9.22
N ASP A 57 4.03 -6.95 10.06
CA ASP A 57 3.07 -7.66 10.92
C ASP A 57 2.05 -8.44 10.08
N LYS A 58 1.51 -7.78 9.05
CA LYS A 58 0.49 -8.37 8.18
C LYS A 58 1.03 -9.57 7.40
N PHE A 59 2.21 -9.47 6.80
CA PHE A 59 2.77 -10.58 6.03
C PHE A 59 3.26 -11.70 6.94
N SER A 60 3.78 -11.41 8.13
CA SER A 60 4.23 -12.44 9.07
C SER A 60 3.04 -13.27 9.55
N TYR A 61 1.88 -12.63 9.74
CA TYR A 61 0.62 -13.33 10.02
C TYR A 61 0.14 -14.18 8.82
N LEU A 62 0.19 -13.64 7.60
CA LEU A 62 -0.31 -14.33 6.40
C LEU A 62 0.55 -15.54 5.99
N GLN A 63 1.86 -15.42 6.11
CA GLN A 63 2.81 -16.48 5.84
C GLN A 63 3.94 -16.37 6.87
N PRO A 64 3.97 -17.20 7.92
CA PRO A 64 5.03 -17.16 8.93
C PRO A 64 6.37 -17.74 8.44
N GLN A 65 6.37 -18.51 7.35
CA GLN A 65 7.55 -19.24 6.86
C GLN A 65 8.10 -18.57 5.60
N ASP A 66 9.25 -17.91 5.73
CA ASP A 66 9.90 -17.19 4.61
C ASP A 66 10.24 -18.12 3.45
N GLU A 67 10.62 -19.37 3.72
CA GLU A 67 10.91 -20.41 2.72
C GLU A 67 9.75 -20.64 1.72
N LYS A 68 8.51 -20.34 2.15
CA LYS A 68 7.30 -20.53 1.34
C LYS A 68 6.94 -19.31 0.50
N MET A 69 7.67 -18.20 0.64
CA MET A 69 7.47 -17.02 -0.20
C MET A 69 8.30 -17.12 -1.47
N HIS A 70 7.71 -16.74 -2.59
CA HIS A 70 8.43 -16.71 -3.88
C HIS A 70 9.38 -15.52 -4.01
N ILE A 71 9.13 -14.47 -3.22
CA ILE A 71 9.93 -13.25 -3.16
C ILE A 71 10.37 -13.11 -1.71
N PRO A 72 11.66 -12.83 -1.42
CA PRO A 72 12.09 -12.57 -0.05
C PRO A 72 11.25 -11.44 0.58
N ARG A 73 10.85 -11.64 1.83
CA ARG A 73 9.89 -10.77 2.52
C ARG A 73 10.32 -9.32 2.60
N ASP A 74 11.59 -9.09 2.93
CA ASP A 74 12.20 -7.77 3.02
C ASP A 74 12.11 -7.01 1.68
N TYR A 75 12.44 -7.66 0.56
CA TYR A 75 12.31 -7.07 -0.77
C TYR A 75 10.86 -6.81 -1.15
N LEU A 76 9.93 -7.71 -0.81
CA LEU A 76 8.50 -7.49 -1.05
C LEU A 76 7.99 -6.25 -0.29
N ILE A 77 8.36 -6.12 0.99
CA ILE A 77 7.97 -4.99 1.84
C ILE A 77 8.59 -3.68 1.34
N ALA A 78 9.88 -3.69 0.99
CA ALA A 78 10.56 -2.52 0.43
C ALA A 78 9.91 -2.05 -0.88
N TYR A 79 9.57 -3.00 -1.77
CA TYR A 79 8.85 -2.70 -3.01
C TYR A 79 7.45 -2.13 -2.73
N MET A 80 6.64 -2.81 -1.92
CA MET A 80 5.25 -2.43 -1.68
C MET A 80 5.12 -1.10 -0.94
N SER A 81 5.96 -0.84 0.07
CA SER A 81 5.98 0.45 0.77
C SER A 81 6.34 1.60 -0.18
N SER A 82 7.36 1.41 -1.02
CA SER A 82 7.79 2.41 -2.01
C SER A 82 6.74 2.64 -3.10
N ALA A 83 6.14 1.58 -3.65
CA ALA A 83 5.12 1.66 -4.68
C ALA A 83 3.85 2.36 -4.17
N ASN A 84 3.39 2.00 -2.96
CA ASN A 84 2.22 2.63 -2.35
C ASN A 84 2.45 4.13 -2.09
N PHE A 85 3.63 4.50 -1.59
CA PHE A 85 4.00 5.90 -1.43
C PHE A 85 4.03 6.64 -2.77
N GLY A 86 4.61 6.04 -3.80
CA GLY A 86 4.65 6.62 -5.15
C GLY A 86 3.26 6.87 -5.74
N ILE A 87 2.31 5.95 -5.55
CA ILE A 87 0.92 6.13 -6.00
C ILE A 87 0.26 7.34 -5.30
N LEU A 88 0.43 7.46 -3.99
CA LEU A 88 -0.13 8.57 -3.20
C LEU A 88 0.46 9.91 -3.65
N MET A 89 1.78 9.95 -3.81
CA MET A 89 2.50 11.16 -4.23
C MET A 89 2.10 11.60 -5.64
N HIS A 90 2.10 10.68 -6.59
CA HIS A 90 1.67 10.97 -7.95
C HIS A 90 0.23 11.51 -7.99
N TRP A 91 -0.67 10.93 -7.20
CA TRP A 91 -2.04 11.39 -7.12
C TRP A 91 -2.15 12.82 -6.56
N LEU A 92 -1.42 13.14 -5.49
CA LEU A 92 -1.35 14.50 -4.94
C LEU A 92 -0.80 15.50 -5.96
N GLU A 93 0.34 15.19 -6.58
CA GLU A 93 1.01 16.03 -7.59
C GLU A 93 0.14 16.28 -8.81
N SER A 94 -0.65 15.27 -9.22
CA SER A 94 -1.59 15.41 -10.34
C SER A 94 -2.74 16.38 -10.07
N GLY A 95 -2.89 16.87 -8.83
CA GLY A 95 -4.04 17.67 -8.40
C GLY A 95 -5.23 16.81 -7.96
N MET A 96 -4.98 15.56 -7.56
CA MET A 96 -6.03 14.61 -7.13
C MET A 96 -7.11 14.40 -8.20
N LYS A 97 -6.72 14.17 -9.46
CA LYS A 97 -7.65 14.08 -10.61
C LYS A 97 -8.72 13.00 -10.45
N GLN A 98 -8.35 11.86 -9.86
CA GLN A 98 -9.27 10.77 -9.53
C GLN A 98 -9.83 10.95 -8.12
N THR A 99 -11.06 10.49 -7.87
CA THR A 99 -11.62 10.52 -6.52
C THR A 99 -10.90 9.52 -5.59
N PRO A 100 -10.96 9.73 -4.25
CA PRO A 100 -10.42 8.76 -3.30
C PRO A 100 -10.94 7.33 -3.50
N GLN A 101 -12.21 7.19 -3.89
CA GLN A 101 -12.81 5.89 -4.16
C GLN A 101 -12.20 5.24 -5.41
N GLN A 102 -12.00 6.00 -6.48
CA GLN A 102 -11.34 5.50 -7.69
C GLN A 102 -9.89 5.10 -7.41
N MET A 103 -9.13 5.93 -6.70
CA MET A 103 -7.76 5.61 -6.33
C MET A 103 -7.65 4.42 -5.38
N GLY A 104 -8.56 4.31 -4.42
CA GLY A 104 -8.65 3.15 -3.54
C GLY A 104 -8.90 1.86 -4.33
N ARG A 105 -9.74 1.88 -5.38
CA ARG A 105 -9.94 0.74 -6.29
C ARG A 105 -8.65 0.40 -7.05
N ILE A 106 -8.01 1.41 -7.66
CA ILE A 106 -6.77 1.25 -8.44
C ILE A 106 -5.67 0.62 -7.57
N MET A 107 -5.42 1.19 -6.39
CA MET A 107 -4.41 0.69 -5.46
C MET A 107 -4.73 -0.75 -5.01
N ALA A 108 -5.99 -1.01 -4.64
CA ALA A 108 -6.40 -2.36 -4.26
C ALA A 108 -6.21 -3.37 -5.40
N GLN A 109 -6.52 -3.00 -6.64
CA GLN A 109 -6.31 -3.85 -7.81
C GLN A 109 -4.82 -4.13 -8.05
N ILE A 110 -3.98 -3.09 -8.09
CA ILE A 110 -2.53 -3.25 -8.28
C ILE A 110 -1.95 -4.19 -7.22
N ILE A 111 -2.24 -3.93 -5.94
CA ILE A 111 -1.70 -4.73 -4.83
C ILE A 111 -2.16 -6.19 -4.93
N ASN A 112 -3.46 -6.41 -5.10
CA ASN A 112 -4.04 -7.75 -5.07
C ASN A 112 -3.61 -8.59 -6.28
N TYR A 113 -3.53 -8.00 -7.47
CA TYR A 113 -3.24 -8.76 -8.70
C TYR A 113 -1.77 -8.69 -9.14
N GLY A 114 -0.95 -7.87 -8.49
CA GLY A 114 0.49 -7.77 -8.73
C GLY A 114 1.32 -8.46 -7.64
N PRO A 115 1.83 -7.72 -6.65
CA PRO A 115 2.80 -8.23 -5.68
C PRO A 115 2.25 -9.36 -4.79
N ILE A 116 0.96 -9.35 -4.44
CA ILE A 116 0.38 -10.42 -3.61
C ILE A 116 0.35 -11.78 -4.33
N ILE A 117 0.02 -11.80 -5.63
CA ILE A 117 0.10 -13.02 -6.43
C ILE A 117 1.56 -13.40 -6.69
N SER A 118 2.40 -12.41 -7.04
CA SER A 118 3.80 -12.65 -7.40
C SER A 118 4.62 -13.20 -6.22
N SER A 119 4.27 -12.83 -4.99
CA SER A 119 4.92 -13.33 -3.77
C SER A 119 4.50 -14.74 -3.35
N GLY A 120 3.47 -15.32 -3.98
CA GLY A 120 2.93 -16.63 -3.59
C GLY A 120 2.00 -16.58 -2.37
N LEU A 121 1.67 -15.39 -1.85
CA LEU A 121 0.71 -15.23 -0.75
C LEU A 121 -0.74 -15.55 -1.17
N ARG A 122 -1.00 -15.55 -2.48
CA ARG A 122 -2.30 -15.89 -3.06
C ARG A 122 -2.12 -16.56 -4.41
N GLU A 123 -2.93 -17.58 -4.68
CA GLU A 123 -3.04 -18.17 -6.01
C GLU A 123 -3.75 -17.22 -6.99
N LYS A 124 -3.59 -17.47 -8.29
CA LYS A 124 -4.23 -16.69 -9.35
C LYS A 124 -5.73 -16.88 -9.41
#